data_AF-A0A532BRF7-F1
#
_entry.id   AF-A0A532BRF7-F1
#
_cell.length_a   1.000
_cell.length_b   1.000
_cell.length_c   1.000
_cell.angle_alpha   90.00
_cell.angle_beta   90.00
_cell.angle_gamma   90.00
#
_symmetry.space_group_name_H-M   'P 1'
#
loop_
_entity.id
_entity.type
_entity.pdbx_description
1 polymer ?
#
loop_
_entity_poly.entity_id
_entity_poly.type
_entity_poly.pdbx_seq_one_letter_code
_entity_poly.pdbx_strand_id
1 'polypeptide(L)'
;MTPTKLLIGQIAVVCAIVIIGVWTATQWCAQMLTYQTPLGAPWFLFAGWPIYKPWKLFEWWFHFDAYAPEVFDKAGTLAGASGFLGCAAAIAGSLLRARQRGSVTTYGSSRWATTHEVETAGLLRPAGVFLGRLNDRYLRHDGPEHVMAFAPTRSGKGVGLVVPTLLSWTGSAIIHDIKGENWQLTSGWRSKFSYCLLFNPTDPR
;
A
#
# COMPACT_ATOMS: atom_id res chain seq x y z
N MET A 1 9.42 2.08 -2.39
CA MET A 1 9.63 2.71 -3.71
C MET A 1 9.35 4.20 -3.58
N THR A 2 10.25 5.07 -4.04
CA THR A 2 10.13 6.53 -3.81
C THR A 2 9.04 7.16 -4.70
N PRO A 3 8.22 8.09 -4.19
CA PRO A 3 7.13 8.74 -4.94
C PRO A 3 7.59 9.38 -6.26
N THR A 4 8.85 9.80 -6.34
CA THR A 4 9.47 10.44 -7.49
C THR A 4 9.64 9.48 -8.69
N LYS A 5 9.94 8.20 -8.44
CA LYS A 5 10.15 7.22 -9.53
C LYS A 5 8.87 6.94 -10.33
N LEU A 6 7.72 6.94 -9.65
CA LEU A 6 6.41 6.74 -10.29
C LEU A 6 5.95 7.94 -11.12
N LEU A 7 6.28 9.17 -10.69
CA LEU A 7 5.94 10.38 -11.45
C LEU A 7 6.72 10.46 -12.77
N ILE A 8 8.02 10.13 -12.73
CA ILE A 8 8.87 10.06 -13.93
C ILE A 8 8.32 9.02 -14.92
N GLY A 9 7.89 7.85 -14.41
CA GLY A 9 7.27 6.81 -15.25
C GLY A 9 5.99 7.30 -15.94
N GLN A 10 5.11 8.01 -15.23
CA GLN A 10 3.89 8.56 -15.82
C GLN A 10 4.19 9.61 -16.90
N ILE A 11 5.13 10.52 -16.66
CA ILE A 11 5.56 11.51 -17.65
C ILE A 11 6.11 10.82 -18.91
N ALA A 12 6.96 9.80 -18.73
CA ALA A 12 7.52 9.04 -19.83
C ALA A 12 6.43 8.35 -20.67
N VAL A 13 5.41 7.77 -20.03
CA VAL A 13 4.27 7.14 -20.74
C VAL A 13 3.50 8.16 -21.56
N VAL A 14 3.20 9.34 -21.01
CA VAL A 14 2.47 10.40 -21.73
C VAL A 14 3.29 10.89 -22.92
N CYS A 15 4.58 11.17 -22.73
CA CYS A 15 5.47 11.57 -23.82
C CYS A 15 5.56 10.49 -24.90
N ALA A 16 5.65 9.21 -24.52
CA ALA A 16 5.69 8.12 -25.48
C ALA A 16 4.40 8.04 -26.31
N ILE A 17 3.23 8.16 -25.69
CA ILE A 17 1.94 8.16 -26.39
C ILE A 17 1.89 9.28 -27.44
N VAL A 18 2.27 10.50 -27.06
CA VAL A 18 2.23 11.66 -27.97
C VAL A 18 3.25 11.50 -29.09
N ILE A 19 4.50 11.11 -28.78
CA ILE A 19 5.54 10.93 -29.80
C ILE A 19 5.15 9.84 -30.80
N ILE A 20 4.65 8.69 -30.32
CA ILE A 20 4.22 7.59 -31.18
C ILE A 20 3.01 8.00 -32.03
N GLY A 21 2.05 8.71 -31.45
CA GLY A 21 0.87 9.17 -32.19
C GLY A 21 1.20 10.17 -33.29
N VAL A 22 2.03 11.17 -32.98
CA VAL A 22 2.55 12.12 -33.97
C VAL A 22 3.38 11.42 -35.05
N TRP A 23 4.19 10.43 -34.66
CA TRP A 23 4.98 9.67 -35.62
C TRP A 23 4.11 8.81 -36.54
N THR A 24 3.07 8.18 -35.99
CA THR A 24 2.08 7.41 -36.75
C THR A 24 1.34 8.31 -37.72
N ALA A 25 0.92 9.50 -37.29
CA ALA A 25 0.31 10.50 -38.16
C ALA A 25 1.24 10.95 -39.29
N THR A 26 2.53 11.10 -39.00
CA THR A 26 3.55 11.42 -40.01
C THR A 26 3.70 10.33 -41.05
N GLN A 27 3.83 9.05 -40.64
CA GLN A 27 3.94 7.96 -41.60
C GLN A 27 2.65 7.80 -42.42
N TRP A 28 1.50 7.97 -41.78
CA TRP A 28 0.19 7.91 -42.45
C TRP A 28 0.06 9.01 -43.52
N CYS A 29 0.45 10.26 -43.19
CA CYS A 29 0.47 11.37 -44.14
C CYS A 29 1.42 11.08 -45.32
N ALA A 30 2.63 10.60 -45.04
CA ALA A 30 3.60 10.24 -46.08
C ALA A 30 3.09 9.14 -47.02
N GLN A 31 2.38 8.15 -46.45
CA GLN A 31 1.75 7.07 -47.22
C GLN A 31 0.61 7.58 -48.11
N MET A 32 -0.25 8.47 -47.59
CA MET A 32 -1.33 9.10 -48.38
C MET A 32 -0.78 9.97 -49.52
N LEU A 33 0.36 10.61 -49.29
CA LEU A 33 1.09 11.39 -50.29
C LEU A 33 2.05 10.54 -51.13
N THR A 34 1.97 9.21 -51.05
CA THR A 34 2.74 8.26 -51.89
C THR A 34 4.25 8.46 -51.86
N TYR A 35 4.79 8.98 -50.75
CA TYR A 35 6.22 9.22 -50.57
C TYR A 35 6.88 10.09 -51.66
N GLN A 36 6.15 11.11 -52.14
CA GLN A 36 6.65 12.01 -53.17
C GLN A 36 7.97 12.71 -52.77
N THR A 37 8.80 12.98 -53.77
CA THR A 37 10.12 13.63 -53.62
C THR A 37 10.11 14.94 -52.81
N PRO A 38 9.11 15.84 -52.94
CA PRO A 38 9.04 17.09 -52.15
C PRO A 38 8.93 16.89 -50.63
N LEU A 39 8.53 15.70 -50.15
CA LEU A 39 8.52 15.39 -48.71
C LEU A 39 9.93 15.31 -48.11
N GLY A 40 10.95 15.19 -48.98
CA GLY A 40 12.36 15.08 -48.64
C GLY A 40 12.81 13.64 -48.44
N ALA A 41 14.09 13.48 -48.11
CA ALA A 41 14.67 12.17 -47.86
C ALA A 41 14.09 11.52 -46.59
N PRO A 42 13.78 10.21 -46.62
CA PRO A 42 13.40 9.50 -45.40
C PRO A 42 14.55 9.48 -44.39
N TRP A 43 14.21 9.30 -43.12
CA TRP A 43 15.21 9.16 -42.06
C TRP A 43 16.00 7.87 -42.23
N PHE A 44 15.29 6.78 -42.54
CA PHE A 44 15.86 5.49 -42.90
C PHE A 44 14.81 4.67 -43.66
N LEU A 45 15.26 3.58 -44.28
CA LEU A 45 14.40 2.58 -44.91
C LEU A 45 14.27 1.39 -43.96
N PHE A 46 13.04 0.94 -43.69
CA PHE A 46 12.78 -0.26 -42.90
C PHE A 46 11.99 -1.26 -43.75
N ALA A 47 12.58 -2.43 -44.02
CA ALA A 47 11.99 -3.44 -44.91
C ALA A 47 11.53 -2.88 -46.28
N GLY A 48 12.25 -1.88 -46.80
CA GLY A 48 11.90 -1.19 -48.05
C GLY A 48 10.92 -0.02 -47.90
N TRP A 49 10.39 0.25 -46.70
CA TRP A 49 9.47 1.35 -46.44
C TRP A 49 10.21 2.59 -45.95
N PRO A 50 9.96 3.78 -46.54
CA PRO A 50 10.55 5.03 -46.09
C PRO A 50 9.93 5.48 -44.76
N ILE A 51 10.78 5.60 -43.74
CA ILE A 51 10.41 6.05 -42.41
C ILE A 51 10.86 7.50 -42.21
N TYR A 52 9.91 8.40 -41.98
CA TYR A 52 10.17 9.82 -41.72
C TYR A 52 10.30 10.13 -40.22
N LYS A 53 10.92 11.26 -39.88
CA LYS A 53 11.03 11.75 -38.50
C LYS A 53 9.65 12.21 -37.98
N PRO A 54 9.32 12.00 -36.69
CA PRO A 54 7.99 12.33 -36.14
C PRO A 54 7.53 13.78 -36.36
N TRP A 55 8.43 14.76 -36.41
CA TRP A 55 8.06 16.17 -36.57
C TRP A 55 7.85 16.62 -38.02
N LYS A 56 8.16 15.77 -39.02
CA LYS A 56 8.04 16.14 -40.44
C LYS A 56 6.62 16.50 -40.85
N LEU A 57 5.61 15.95 -40.17
CA LEU A 57 4.21 16.31 -40.38
C LEU A 57 4.00 17.82 -40.30
N PHE A 58 4.59 18.52 -39.32
CA PHE A 58 4.39 19.96 -39.16
C PHE A 58 5.07 20.78 -40.26
N GLU A 59 6.26 20.36 -40.70
CA GLU A 59 6.95 21.00 -41.82
C GLU A 59 6.15 20.85 -43.11
N TRP A 60 5.63 19.64 -43.39
CA TRP A 60 4.83 19.39 -44.57
C TRP A 60 3.50 20.11 -44.52
N TRP A 61 2.86 20.14 -43.35
CA TRP A 61 1.63 20.87 -43.16
C TRP A 61 1.84 22.35 -43.49
N PHE A 62 2.86 22.99 -42.93
CA PHE A 62 3.15 24.40 -43.22
C PHE A 62 3.39 24.71 -44.71
N HIS A 63 4.07 23.81 -45.44
CA HIS A 63 4.46 24.06 -46.83
C HIS A 63 3.44 23.58 -47.87
N PHE A 64 2.69 22.53 -47.56
CA PHE A 64 1.91 21.78 -48.55
C PHE A 64 0.41 21.70 -48.25
N ASP A 65 -0.07 22.27 -47.15
CA ASP A 65 -1.50 22.28 -46.76
C ASP A 65 -2.43 22.59 -47.93
N ALA A 66 -2.13 23.69 -48.65
CA ALA A 66 -2.95 24.19 -49.74
C ALA A 66 -3.15 23.21 -50.90
N TYR A 67 -2.27 22.20 -51.04
CA TYR A 67 -2.33 21.21 -52.12
C TYR A 67 -3.10 19.94 -51.73
N ALA A 68 -3.14 19.59 -50.44
CA ALA A 68 -3.77 18.38 -49.95
C ALA A 68 -4.43 18.56 -48.56
N PRO A 69 -5.35 19.53 -48.40
CA PRO A 69 -5.85 19.94 -47.08
C PRO A 69 -6.53 18.79 -46.34
N GLU A 70 -7.32 17.96 -47.03
CA GLU A 70 -7.99 16.81 -46.39
C GLU A 70 -7.02 15.78 -45.80
N VAL A 71 -5.83 15.62 -46.39
CA VAL A 71 -4.81 14.68 -45.89
C VAL A 71 -4.18 15.26 -44.63
N PHE A 72 -3.86 16.56 -44.63
CA PHE A 72 -3.27 17.22 -43.47
C PHE A 72 -4.27 17.35 -42.31
N ASP A 73 -5.55 17.62 -42.57
CA ASP A 73 -6.60 17.61 -41.56
C ASP A 73 -6.74 16.24 -40.88
N LYS A 74 -6.78 15.16 -41.67
CA LYS A 74 -6.85 13.79 -41.12
C LYS A 74 -5.59 13.42 -40.35
N ALA A 75 -4.40 13.77 -40.85
CA ALA A 75 -3.15 13.55 -40.13
C ALA A 75 -3.09 14.38 -38.82
N GLY A 76 -3.59 15.61 -38.86
CA GLY A 76 -3.72 16.50 -37.72
C GLY A 76 -4.67 15.98 -36.66
N THR A 77 -5.85 15.46 -37.05
CA THR A 77 -6.78 14.83 -36.11
C THR A 77 -6.18 13.59 -35.45
N LEU A 78 -5.41 12.79 -36.19
CA LEU A 78 -4.70 11.63 -35.64
C LEU A 78 -3.61 12.05 -34.64
N ALA A 79 -2.81 13.07 -34.98
CA ALA A 79 -1.82 13.63 -34.07
C ALA A 79 -2.48 14.24 -32.82
N GLY A 80 -3.56 15.01 -32.99
CA GLY A 80 -4.32 15.63 -31.90
C GLY A 80 -4.97 14.60 -30.97
N ALA A 81 -5.53 13.52 -31.52
CA ALA A 81 -6.10 12.41 -30.75
C ALA A 81 -5.08 11.77 -29.81
N SER A 82 -3.81 11.67 -30.22
CA SER A 82 -2.74 11.18 -29.36
C SER A 82 -2.46 12.10 -28.16
N GLY A 83 -2.62 13.41 -28.33
CA GLY A 83 -2.54 14.38 -27.23
C GLY A 83 -3.65 14.15 -26.20
N PHE A 84 -4.90 13.98 -26.65
CA PHE A 84 -6.02 13.65 -25.77
C PHE A 84 -5.82 12.30 -25.06
N LEU A 85 -5.32 11.30 -25.77
CA LEU A 85 -4.98 9.99 -25.19
C LEU A 85 -3.89 10.12 -24.10
N GLY A 86 -2.87 10.94 -24.35
CA GLY A 86 -1.84 11.27 -23.36
C GLY A 86 -2.41 11.93 -22.11
N CYS A 87 -3.31 12.90 -22.27
CA CYS A 87 -4.02 13.52 -21.15
C CYS A 87 -4.86 12.51 -20.35
N ALA A 88 -5.62 11.64 -21.04
CA ALA A 88 -6.41 10.61 -20.39
C ALA A 88 -5.53 9.63 -19.59
N ALA A 89 -4.40 9.20 -20.16
CA ALA A 89 -3.42 8.37 -19.47
C ALA A 89 -2.83 9.07 -18.23
N ALA A 90 -2.59 10.38 -18.31
CA ALA A 90 -2.11 11.16 -17.17
C ALA A 90 -3.16 11.23 -16.05
N ILE A 91 -4.43 11.47 -16.39
CA ILE A 91 -5.52 11.51 -15.41
C ILE A 91 -5.67 10.14 -14.75
N ALA A 92 -5.73 9.07 -15.54
CA ALA A 92 -5.84 7.70 -15.04
C ALA A 92 -4.67 7.33 -14.12
N GLY A 93 -3.43 7.63 -14.53
CA GLY A 93 -2.23 7.42 -13.70
C GLY A 93 -2.28 8.20 -12.38
N SER A 94 -2.79 9.44 -12.40
CA SER A 94 -2.96 10.25 -11.19
C SER A 94 -4.01 9.66 -10.23
N LEU A 95 -5.14 9.18 -10.76
CA LEU A 95 -6.19 8.54 -9.96
C LEU A 95 -5.71 7.22 -9.34
N LEU A 96 -4.99 6.40 -10.10
CA LEU A 96 -4.38 5.17 -9.60
C LEU A 96 -3.36 5.47 -8.49
N ARG A 97 -2.55 6.52 -8.65
CA ARG A 97 -1.62 7.00 -7.62
C ARG A 97 -2.32 7.49 -6.36
N ALA A 98 -3.42 8.24 -6.51
CA ALA A 98 -4.21 8.72 -5.37
C ALA A 98 -4.75 7.56 -4.54
N ARG A 99 -5.14 6.46 -5.19
CA ARG A 99 -5.55 5.21 -4.51
C ARG A 99 -4.40 4.47 -3.82
N GLN A 100 -3.19 4.53 -4.39
CA GLN A 100 -2.00 3.87 -3.82
C GLN A 100 -1.38 4.63 -2.64
N ARG A 101 -1.58 5.95 -2.56
CA ARG A 101 -1.20 6.73 -1.39
C ARG A 101 -2.20 6.45 -0.26
N GLY A 102 -2.00 5.33 0.42
CA GLY A 102 -2.67 5.03 1.68
C GLY A 102 -2.50 6.19 2.67
N SER A 103 -3.61 6.54 3.33
CA SER A 103 -3.81 7.56 4.36
C SER A 103 -2.66 8.56 4.55
N VAL A 104 -2.88 9.81 4.14
CA VAL A 104 -2.02 10.93 4.56
C VAL A 104 -2.10 11.06 6.08
N THR A 105 -1.03 10.68 6.79
CA THR A 105 -1.00 10.67 8.26
C THR A 105 -0.18 11.84 8.79
N THR A 106 -0.80 13.00 8.96
CA THR A 106 -0.14 14.20 9.51
C THR A 106 0.28 14.02 10.98
N TYR A 107 -0.40 13.14 11.74
CA TYR A 107 -0.18 12.93 13.18
C TYR A 107 0.13 11.46 13.54
N GLY A 108 0.63 10.68 12.58
CA GLY A 108 0.92 9.25 12.75
C GLY A 108 -0.18 8.33 12.21
N SER A 109 0.19 7.07 11.99
CA SER A 109 -0.64 6.05 11.34
C SER A 109 -1.41 5.15 12.32
N SER A 110 -1.43 5.52 13.60
CA SER A 110 -2.09 4.75 14.64
C SER A 110 -3.59 4.69 14.38
N ARG A 111 -4.11 3.48 14.24
CA ARG A 111 -5.53 3.17 14.12
C ARG A 111 -5.84 1.89 14.87
N TRP A 112 -7.12 1.66 15.12
CA TRP A 112 -7.56 0.35 15.62
C TRP A 112 -7.19 -0.74 14.62
N ALA A 113 -6.71 -1.86 15.15
CA ALA A 113 -6.39 -3.04 14.36
C ALA A 113 -7.68 -3.68 13.84
N THR A 114 -7.62 -4.18 12.60
CA THR A 114 -8.68 -4.99 12.02
C THR A 114 -8.66 -6.40 12.62
N THR A 115 -9.77 -7.13 12.54
CA THR A 115 -9.84 -8.51 13.06
C THR A 115 -8.78 -9.42 12.44
N HIS A 116 -8.50 -9.25 11.14
CA HIS A 116 -7.48 -10.01 10.43
C HIS A 116 -6.05 -9.72 10.95
N GLU A 117 -5.75 -8.45 11.26
CA GLU A 117 -4.45 -8.08 11.84
C GLU A 117 -4.27 -8.64 13.24
N VAL A 118 -5.33 -8.62 14.07
CA VAL A 118 -5.32 -9.21 15.41
C VAL A 118 -5.09 -10.73 15.35
N GLU A 119 -5.71 -11.40 14.38
CA GLU A 119 -5.52 -12.83 14.14
C GLU A 119 -4.11 -13.17 13.64
N THR A 120 -3.60 -12.38 12.69
CA THR A 120 -2.23 -12.52 12.16
C THR A 120 -1.18 -12.28 13.24
N ALA A 121 -1.42 -11.34 14.15
CA ALA A 121 -0.60 -11.10 15.33
C ALA A 121 -0.69 -12.23 16.38
N GLY A 122 -1.52 -13.26 16.14
CA GLY A 122 -1.65 -14.42 17.03
C GLY A 122 -2.40 -14.13 18.33
N LEU A 123 -3.01 -12.96 18.48
CA LEU A 123 -3.60 -12.52 19.75
C LEU A 123 -4.88 -13.28 20.14
N LEU A 124 -5.43 -14.07 19.23
CA LEU A 124 -6.65 -14.86 19.46
C LEU A 124 -6.37 -16.30 19.83
N ARG A 125 -5.09 -16.70 19.91
CA ARG A 125 -4.70 -18.03 20.34
C ARG A 125 -4.98 -18.20 21.83
N PRO A 126 -5.38 -19.40 22.29
CA PRO A 126 -5.66 -19.65 23.71
C PRO A 126 -4.38 -19.83 24.55
N ALA A 127 -3.32 -19.08 24.27
CA ALA A 127 -2.02 -19.15 24.92
C ALA A 127 -1.57 -17.74 25.35
N GLY A 128 -0.71 -17.66 26.37
CA GLY A 128 -0.19 -16.38 26.84
C GLY A 128 -0.99 -15.69 27.93
N VAL A 129 -0.54 -14.49 28.29
CA VAL A 129 -1.18 -13.62 29.28
C VAL A 129 -2.43 -12.96 28.69
N PHE A 130 -3.46 -12.74 29.52
CA PHE A 130 -4.66 -12.05 29.07
C PHE A 130 -4.40 -10.55 28.87
N LEU A 131 -4.83 -10.01 27.74
CA LEU A 131 -4.79 -8.57 27.43
C LEU A 131 -6.16 -7.91 27.51
N GLY A 132 -7.21 -8.64 27.13
CA GLY A 132 -8.57 -8.11 27.06
C GLY A 132 -9.49 -8.97 26.22
N ARG A 133 -10.47 -8.33 25.58
CA ARG A 133 -11.46 -9.01 24.73
C ARG A 133 -11.77 -8.18 23.49
N LEU A 134 -11.85 -8.84 22.34
CA LEU A 134 -12.35 -8.28 21.10
C LEU A 134 -13.63 -9.04 20.72
N ASN A 135 -14.77 -8.36 20.78
CA ASN A 135 -16.11 -8.98 20.67
C ASN A 135 -16.26 -10.10 21.70
N ASP A 136 -16.44 -11.35 21.27
CA ASP A 136 -16.57 -12.52 22.15
C ASP A 136 -15.29 -13.36 22.26
N ARG A 137 -14.17 -12.87 21.73
CA ARG A 137 -12.88 -13.58 21.79
C ARG A 137 -11.89 -12.89 22.71
N TYR A 138 -11.25 -13.67 23.58
CA TYR A 138 -10.18 -13.18 24.43
C TYR A 138 -8.93 -12.85 23.61
N LEU A 139 -8.31 -11.73 23.97
CA LEU A 139 -7.01 -11.33 23.46
C LEU A 139 -5.95 -11.81 24.46
N ARG A 140 -4.97 -12.56 23.98
CA ARG A 140 -3.85 -13.05 24.77
C ARG A 140 -2.53 -12.86 24.05
N HIS A 141 -1.45 -12.75 24.80
CA HIS A 141 -0.12 -12.54 24.27
C HIS A 141 0.88 -13.54 24.83
N ASP A 142 1.50 -14.30 23.94
CA ASP A 142 2.45 -15.39 24.22
C ASP A 142 3.81 -15.13 23.56
N GLY A 143 4.11 -13.85 23.29
CA GLY A 143 5.36 -13.42 22.69
C GLY A 143 6.45 -13.16 23.74
N PRO A 144 7.72 -12.99 23.31
CA PRO A 144 8.81 -12.61 24.20
C PRO A 144 8.70 -11.16 24.72
N GLU A 145 7.77 -10.36 24.19
CA GLU A 145 7.61 -8.97 24.55
C GLU A 145 7.01 -8.79 25.96
N HIS A 146 7.33 -7.66 26.59
CA HIS A 146 6.78 -7.32 27.90
C HIS A 146 5.42 -6.61 27.78
N VAL A 147 4.50 -6.95 28.69
CA VAL A 147 3.16 -6.35 28.76
C VAL A 147 3.08 -5.39 29.95
N MET A 148 2.67 -4.15 29.69
CA MET A 148 2.39 -3.15 30.72
C MET A 148 0.90 -2.81 30.72
N ALA A 149 0.25 -2.99 31.88
CA ALA A 149 -1.16 -2.65 32.06
C ALA A 149 -1.31 -1.38 32.88
N PHE A 150 -1.81 -0.31 32.26
CA PHE A 150 -2.17 0.94 32.95
C PHE A 150 -3.65 0.95 33.30
N ALA A 151 -3.97 0.80 34.59
CA ALA A 151 -5.35 0.60 35.03
C ALA A 151 -5.61 1.25 36.41
N PRO A 152 -6.57 2.21 36.51
CA PRO A 152 -6.96 2.86 37.77
C PRO A 152 -7.44 1.87 38.84
N THR A 153 -7.62 2.34 40.08
CA THR A 153 -8.27 1.53 41.12
C THR A 153 -9.71 1.18 40.72
N ARG A 154 -10.17 -0.03 41.10
CA ARG A 154 -11.51 -0.56 40.77
C ARG A 154 -11.85 -0.70 39.27
N SER A 155 -10.85 -0.61 38.38
CA SER A 155 -11.00 -0.83 36.93
C SER A 155 -11.11 -2.31 36.52
N GLY A 156 -10.98 -3.24 37.47
CA GLY A 156 -11.06 -4.67 37.20
C GLY A 156 -9.74 -5.33 36.74
N LYS A 157 -8.57 -4.67 36.85
CA LYS A 157 -7.28 -5.29 36.47
C LYS A 157 -7.01 -6.65 37.13
N GLY A 158 -7.47 -6.84 38.38
CA GLY A 158 -7.34 -8.12 39.09
C GLY A 158 -8.15 -9.23 38.42
N VAL A 159 -9.46 -9.00 38.26
CA VAL A 159 -10.41 -10.01 37.74
C VAL A 159 -10.35 -10.20 36.22
N GLY A 160 -9.95 -9.17 35.47
CA GLY A 160 -9.95 -9.21 34.00
C GLY A 160 -8.61 -9.57 33.36
N LEU A 161 -7.50 -9.38 34.09
CA LEU A 161 -6.14 -9.58 33.56
C LEU A 161 -5.32 -10.51 34.45
N VAL A 162 -5.15 -10.19 35.73
CA VAL A 162 -4.22 -10.92 36.62
C VAL A 162 -4.71 -12.33 36.95
N VAL A 163 -5.91 -12.46 37.54
CA VAL A 163 -6.47 -13.76 37.95
C VAL A 163 -6.66 -14.71 36.76
N PRO A 164 -7.26 -14.30 35.61
CA PRO A 164 -7.37 -15.17 34.44
C PRO A 164 -6.01 -15.61 33.90
N THR A 165 -5.00 -14.74 33.91
CA THR A 165 -3.63 -15.10 33.53
C THR A 165 -3.07 -16.15 34.46
N LEU A 166 -3.14 -15.97 35.78
CA LEU A 166 -2.59 -16.94 36.74
C LEU A 166 -3.31 -18.30 36.73
N LEU A 167 -4.58 -18.33 36.33
CA LEU A 167 -5.36 -19.56 36.19
C LEU A 167 -5.14 -20.28 34.85
N SER A 168 -4.63 -19.61 33.82
CA SER A 168 -4.43 -20.19 32.48
C SER A 168 -2.96 -20.38 32.08
N TRP A 169 -2.07 -19.52 32.59
CA TRP A 169 -0.64 -19.58 32.33
C TRP A 169 -0.02 -20.77 33.06
N THR A 170 0.41 -21.77 32.31
CA THR A 170 0.99 -23.00 32.87
C THR A 170 2.47 -22.89 33.19
N GLY A 171 3.14 -21.83 32.72
CA GLY A 171 4.54 -21.55 33.02
C GLY A 171 4.77 -21.09 34.47
N SER A 172 6.04 -21.00 34.85
CA SER A 172 6.47 -20.41 36.11
C SER A 172 6.07 -18.94 36.20
N ALA A 173 5.72 -18.49 37.41
CA ALA A 173 5.35 -17.11 37.66
C ALA A 173 5.84 -16.69 39.05
N ILE A 174 6.35 -15.46 39.13
CA ILE A 174 6.67 -14.78 40.40
C ILE A 174 5.68 -13.62 40.52
N ILE A 175 4.91 -13.59 41.62
CA ILE A 175 3.84 -12.64 41.81
C ILE A 175 4.15 -11.79 43.04
N HIS A 176 4.28 -10.48 42.84
CA HIS A 176 4.33 -9.53 43.94
C HIS A 176 2.90 -9.19 44.37
N ASP A 177 2.43 -9.85 45.43
CA ASP A 177 1.03 -9.79 45.88
C ASP A 177 0.91 -9.13 47.26
N ILE A 178 0.96 -7.80 47.30
CA ILE A 178 0.89 -7.01 48.56
C ILE A 178 -0.37 -7.34 49.38
N LYS A 179 -1.47 -7.71 48.72
CA LYS A 179 -2.76 -7.97 49.39
C LYS A 179 -3.03 -9.44 49.68
N GLY A 180 -2.28 -10.36 49.08
CA GLY A 180 -2.51 -11.80 49.19
C GLY A 180 -3.72 -12.33 48.41
N GLU A 181 -4.44 -11.48 47.67
CA GLU A 181 -5.66 -11.86 46.93
C GLU A 181 -5.34 -12.85 45.80
N ASN A 182 -4.21 -12.66 45.10
CA ASN A 182 -3.82 -13.55 44.01
C ASN A 182 -3.44 -14.93 44.55
N TRP A 183 -2.70 -14.98 45.67
CA TRP A 183 -2.37 -16.23 46.33
C TRP A 183 -3.63 -17.00 46.74
N GLN A 184 -4.55 -16.35 47.45
CA GLN A 184 -5.78 -16.97 47.94
C GLN A 184 -6.65 -17.52 46.81
N LEU A 185 -6.77 -16.78 45.70
CA LEU A 185 -7.65 -17.15 44.59
C LEU A 185 -7.04 -18.20 43.64
N THR A 186 -5.72 -18.22 43.48
CA THR A 186 -5.10 -18.94 42.35
C THR A 186 -4.14 -20.06 42.76
N SER A 187 -3.55 -20.01 43.97
CA SER A 187 -2.54 -20.98 44.41
C SER A 187 -3.04 -22.42 44.41
N GLY A 188 -4.27 -22.67 44.86
CA GLY A 188 -4.87 -24.00 44.91
C GLY A 188 -5.19 -24.62 43.55
N TRP A 189 -5.40 -23.80 42.51
CA TRP A 189 -5.50 -24.30 41.14
C TRP A 189 -4.10 -24.59 40.58
N ARG A 190 -3.17 -23.65 40.76
CA ARG A 190 -1.80 -23.77 40.27
C ARG A 190 -1.04 -24.95 40.91
N SER A 191 -1.31 -25.26 42.17
CA SER A 191 -0.70 -26.39 42.88
C SER A 191 -1.03 -27.76 42.28
N LYS A 192 -2.06 -27.84 41.43
CA LYS A 192 -2.39 -29.08 40.69
C LYS A 192 -1.39 -29.42 39.59
N PHE A 193 -0.62 -28.45 39.10
CA PHE A 193 0.32 -28.64 37.98
C PHE A 193 1.69 -27.99 38.20
N SER A 194 1.89 -27.27 39.29
CA SER A 194 3.11 -26.53 39.60
C SER A 194 3.37 -26.50 41.10
N TYR A 195 4.60 -26.20 41.51
CA TYR A 195 4.95 -26.03 42.91
C TYR A 195 4.71 -24.58 43.34
N CYS A 196 3.82 -24.38 44.31
CA CYS A 196 3.43 -23.06 44.80
C CYS A 196 4.06 -22.79 46.17
N LEU A 197 4.83 -21.71 46.27
CA LEU A 197 5.42 -21.22 47.52
C LEU A 197 4.89 -19.83 47.85
N LEU A 198 4.52 -19.61 49.11
CA LEU A 198 4.22 -18.28 49.65
C LEU A 198 5.38 -17.85 50.55
N PHE A 199 6.04 -16.75 50.17
CA PHE A 199 7.03 -16.11 51.03
C PHE A 199 6.41 -14.86 51.65
N ASN A 200 6.04 -14.95 52.93
CA ASN A 200 5.56 -13.83 53.71
C ASN A 200 6.29 -13.78 55.06
N PRO A 201 7.48 -13.16 55.12
CA PRO A 201 8.30 -13.12 56.33
C PRO A 201 7.67 -12.28 57.46
N THR A 202 6.59 -11.56 57.18
CA THR A 202 5.84 -10.77 58.16
C THR A 202 4.60 -11.47 58.68
N ASP A 203 4.22 -12.64 58.13
CA ASP A 203 3.14 -13.46 58.70
C ASP A 203 3.72 -14.23 59.90
N PRO A 204 3.19 -14.04 61.11
CA PRO A 204 3.70 -14.73 62.29
C PRO A 204 3.19 -16.18 62.42
N ARG A 205 2.36 -16.65 61.48
CA ARG A 205 1.80 -18.01 61.47
C ARG A 205 2.74 -19.04 60.84
#